data_AF-A0A2X1QSR4-F1
#
_entry.id   AF-A0A2X1QSR4-F1
#
_cell.length_a   1.000
_cell.length_b   1.000
_cell.length_c   1.000
_cell.angle_alpha   90.00
_cell.angle_beta   90.00
_cell.angle_gamma   90.00
#
_symmetry.space_group_name_H-M   'P 1'
#
loop_
_entity.id
_entity.type
_entity.pdbx_description
1 polymer ?
#
loop_
_entity_poly.entity_id
_entity_poly.type
_entity_poly.pdbx_seq_one_letter_code
_entity_poly.pdbx_strand_id
1 'polypeptide(L)'
;MENPQGFGLLQRGRQFSRFEDLDDRYDLRPSAWITPKGEWGKGKIELVEIPTNDETNDNIVTYWTPDQLPEPGKEMNFKYTITFSRDEDKLHAPDNAYVMQTRRSTGDVKQSNLIRQPDGTIAFIVDFTGADMKKLPADTPGRRPGEYRR
;
A
#
# COMPACT_ATOMS: atom_id res chain seq x y z
N MET A 1 7.43 13.26 10.15
CA MET A 1 6.78 14.13 9.15
C MET A 1 6.02 15.22 9.88
N GLU A 2 5.47 16.22 9.18
CA GLU A 2 4.68 17.30 9.78
C GLU A 2 3.41 17.51 8.95
N ASN A 3 2.26 17.61 9.62
CA ASN A 3 0.94 17.81 9.00
C ASN A 3 0.60 16.77 7.92
N PRO A 4 0.34 15.49 8.30
CA PRO A 4 0.00 14.44 7.35
C PRO A 4 -1.25 14.82 6.54
N GLN A 5 -1.17 14.69 5.21
CA GLN A 5 -2.29 15.00 4.32
C GLN A 5 -3.31 13.85 4.22
N GLY A 6 -2.88 12.62 4.49
CA GLY A 6 -3.75 11.45 4.55
C GLY A 6 -2.95 10.16 4.62
N PHE A 7 -3.58 9.10 5.11
CA PHE A 7 -2.98 7.77 5.23
C PHE A 7 -4.05 6.70 5.37
N GLY A 8 -3.73 5.45 5.10
CA GLY A 8 -4.71 4.37 5.21
C GLY A 8 -4.20 3.03 4.75
N LEU A 9 -5.00 2.00 5.00
CA LEU A 9 -4.79 0.65 4.50
C LEU A 9 -5.64 0.48 3.23
N LEU A 10 -4.98 0.18 2.13
CA LEU A 10 -5.61 0.04 0.82
C LEU A 10 -5.53 -1.40 0.34
N GLN A 11 -6.62 -1.88 -0.23
CA GLN A 11 -6.68 -3.14 -0.95
C GLN A 11 -6.65 -2.89 -2.46
N ARG A 12 -5.44 -2.87 -3.03
CA ARG A 12 -5.25 -2.72 -4.48
C ARG A 12 -5.30 -4.07 -5.17
N GLY A 13 -5.83 -4.11 -6.39
CA GLY A 13 -5.96 -5.35 -7.17
C GLY A 13 -7.14 -6.19 -6.71
N ARG A 14 -8.35 -5.81 -7.16
CA ARG A 14 -9.61 -6.43 -6.75
C ARG A 14 -10.12 -7.52 -7.71
N GLN A 15 -9.27 -8.04 -8.60
CA GLN A 15 -9.70 -9.14 -9.45
C GLN A 15 -9.99 -10.36 -8.55
N PHE A 16 -11.19 -10.95 -8.67
CA PHE A 16 -11.57 -12.14 -7.92
C PHE A 16 -10.49 -13.24 -8.00
N SER A 17 -9.85 -13.37 -9.16
CA SER A 17 -8.81 -14.36 -9.41
C SER A 17 -7.51 -14.19 -8.63
N ARG A 18 -7.40 -13.16 -7.79
CA ARG A 18 -6.29 -13.02 -6.83
C ARG A 18 -6.58 -13.71 -5.50
N PHE A 19 -7.84 -14.03 -5.24
CA PHE A 19 -8.32 -14.55 -3.96
C PHE A 19 -9.02 -15.90 -4.14
N GLU A 20 -9.86 -16.04 -5.17
CA GLU A 20 -10.58 -17.28 -5.54
C GLU A 20 -11.46 -17.84 -4.40
N ASP A 21 -11.81 -16.99 -3.42
CA ASP A 21 -12.61 -17.35 -2.26
C ASP A 21 -14.06 -16.85 -2.41
N LEU A 22 -15.00 -17.78 -2.50
CA LEU A 22 -16.42 -17.49 -2.68
C LEU A 22 -17.14 -17.08 -1.40
N ASP A 23 -16.60 -17.46 -0.24
CA ASP A 23 -17.23 -17.26 1.07
C ASP A 23 -16.78 -15.91 1.67
N ASP A 24 -15.47 -15.70 1.78
CA ASP A 24 -14.91 -14.52 2.46
C ASP A 24 -14.79 -13.28 1.58
N ARG A 25 -14.88 -13.46 0.25
CA ARG A 25 -14.94 -12.40 -0.76
C ARG A 25 -13.96 -11.27 -0.50
N TYR A 26 -12.70 -11.64 -0.29
CA TYR A 26 -11.61 -10.71 -0.06
C TYR A 26 -11.58 -9.59 -1.09
N ASP A 27 -11.82 -9.91 -2.37
CA ASP A 27 -11.89 -8.96 -3.48
C ASP A 27 -12.87 -7.79 -3.26
N LEU A 28 -13.86 -7.96 -2.37
CA LEU A 28 -14.87 -6.97 -2.03
C LEU A 28 -14.59 -6.20 -0.73
N ARG A 29 -13.63 -6.61 0.11
CA ARG A 29 -13.32 -5.92 1.38
C ARG A 29 -12.82 -4.49 1.12
N PRO A 30 -13.22 -3.49 1.93
CA PRO A 30 -12.96 -2.08 1.62
C PRO A 30 -11.51 -1.67 1.91
N SER A 31 -11.01 -0.71 1.16
CA SER A 31 -9.90 0.16 1.59
C SER A 31 -10.42 1.17 2.62
N ALA A 32 -9.58 1.62 3.55
CA ALA A 32 -9.88 2.69 4.49
C ALA A 32 -8.82 3.79 4.42
N TRP A 33 -9.25 5.03 4.16
CA TRP A 33 -8.37 6.21 4.05
C TRP A 33 -8.77 7.28 5.05
N ILE A 34 -7.81 7.74 5.86
CA ILE A 34 -7.96 8.81 6.84
C ILE A 34 -7.48 10.12 6.19
N THR A 35 -8.35 11.13 6.21
CA THR A 35 -8.01 12.50 5.84
C THR A 35 -8.09 13.40 7.07
N PRO A 36 -6.95 13.81 7.65
CA PRO A 36 -6.89 14.80 8.71
C PRO A 36 -7.56 16.12 8.32
N LYS A 37 -8.23 16.76 9.28
CA LYS A 37 -8.78 18.12 9.14
C LYS A 37 -7.99 19.06 10.05
N GLY A 38 -7.28 20.01 9.44
CA GLY A 38 -6.39 20.93 10.13
C GLY A 38 -4.97 20.38 10.27
N GLU A 39 -4.18 21.02 11.13
CA GLU A 39 -2.77 20.72 11.31
C GLU A 39 -2.59 19.81 12.53
N TRP A 40 -2.08 18.60 12.29
CA TRP A 40 -1.78 17.62 13.37
C TRP A 40 -0.36 17.78 13.92
N GLY A 41 0.44 18.70 13.37
CA GLY A 41 1.79 19.00 13.80
C GLY A 41 2.79 17.89 13.46
N LYS A 42 3.86 17.83 14.24
CA LYS A 42 4.96 16.88 14.06
C LYS A 42 4.64 15.53 14.67
N GLY A 43 5.06 14.48 13.98
CA GLY A 43 4.80 13.11 14.35
C GLY A 43 5.12 12.13 13.23
N LYS A 44 4.55 10.94 13.33
CA LYS A 44 4.75 9.86 12.37
C LYS A 44 3.47 9.04 12.20
N ILE A 45 3.30 8.53 10.99
CA ILE A 45 2.36 7.44 10.72
C ILE A 45 3.11 6.15 11.02
N GLU A 46 2.56 5.33 11.90
CA GLU A 46 3.12 4.03 12.24
C GLU A 46 2.36 2.91 11.53
N LEU A 47 3.11 1.86 11.19
CA LEU A 47 2.59 0.58 10.71
C LEU A 47 3.14 -0.47 11.67
N VAL A 48 2.23 -1.26 12.25
CA VAL A 48 2.57 -2.40 13.10
C VAL A 48 2.16 -3.66 12.36
N GLU A 49 3.12 -4.57 12.20
CA GLU A 49 2.93 -5.90 11.61
C GLU A 49 3.16 -6.95 12.68
N ILE A 50 2.13 -7.73 12.99
CA ILE A 50 2.18 -8.79 14.00
C ILE A 50 2.28 -10.13 13.27
N PRO A 51 3.26 -10.99 13.61
CA PRO A 51 3.33 -12.33 13.03
C PRO A 51 2.06 -13.13 13.35
N THR A 52 1.42 -13.68 12.32
CA THR A 52 0.27 -14.58 12.47
C THR A 52 0.40 -15.76 11.51
N ASN A 53 -0.19 -16.89 11.91
CA ASN A 53 -0.38 -18.06 11.05
C ASN A 53 -1.86 -18.27 10.69
N ASP A 54 -2.74 -17.35 11.11
CA ASP A 54 -4.19 -17.47 11.02
C ASP A 54 -4.81 -16.12 10.67
N GLU A 55 -5.64 -16.11 9.63
CA GLU A 55 -6.30 -14.91 9.10
C GLU A 55 -7.44 -14.39 9.99
N THR A 56 -7.92 -15.19 10.94
CA THR A 56 -8.97 -14.77 11.88
C THR A 56 -8.49 -13.67 12.85
N ASN A 57 -7.18 -13.48 12.97
CA ASN A 57 -6.58 -12.47 13.83
C ASN A 57 -6.08 -11.28 13.00
N ASP A 58 -6.67 -10.10 13.24
CA ASP A 58 -6.14 -8.86 12.68
C ASP A 58 -4.69 -8.65 13.12
N ASN A 59 -3.80 -8.50 12.14
CA ASN A 59 -2.36 -8.46 12.39
C ASN A 59 -1.65 -7.22 11.80
N ILE A 60 -2.43 -6.28 11.27
CA ILE A 60 -1.95 -5.01 10.70
C ILE A 60 -2.65 -3.85 11.42
N VAL A 61 -1.86 -2.89 11.89
CA VAL A 61 -2.38 -1.66 12.51
C VAL A 61 -1.69 -0.46 11.88
N THR A 62 -2.44 0.60 11.58
CA THR A 62 -1.85 1.90 11.22
C THR A 62 -2.51 3.05 11.96
N TYR A 63 -1.72 4.02 12.39
CA TYR A 63 -2.18 5.19 13.13
C TYR A 63 -1.19 6.35 13.04
N TRP A 64 -1.66 7.55 13.36
CA TRP A 64 -0.80 8.70 13.59
C TRP A 64 -0.39 8.77 15.07
N THR A 65 0.88 9.07 15.33
CA THR A 65 1.36 9.41 16.67
C THR A 65 2.10 10.75 16.64
N PRO A 66 1.73 11.71 17.50
CA PRO A 66 2.45 12.98 17.60
C PRO A 66 3.83 12.75 18.27
N ASP A 67 4.82 13.57 17.91
CA ASP A 67 6.17 13.47 18.50
C ASP A 67 6.18 13.87 19.99
N GLN A 68 5.23 14.71 20.42
CA GLN A 68 5.07 15.18 21.79
C GLN A 68 3.60 15.06 22.20
N LEU A 69 3.37 14.44 23.35
CA LEU A 69 2.08 14.42 24.00
C LEU A 69 1.95 15.62 24.94
N PRO A 70 0.74 16.19 25.10
CA PRO A 70 0.55 17.25 26.07
C PRO A 70 0.57 16.67 27.49
N GLU A 71 0.73 17.56 28.47
CA GLU A 71 0.66 17.20 29.88
C GLU A 71 -0.66 16.48 30.24
N PRO A 72 -0.65 15.56 31.21
CA PRO A 72 -1.86 14.89 31.65
C PRO A 72 -3.01 15.87 31.97
N GLY A 73 -4.20 15.58 31.47
CA GLY A 73 -5.39 16.43 31.64
C GLY A 73 -5.52 17.59 30.65
N LYS A 74 -4.55 17.80 29.76
CA LYS A 74 -4.70 18.73 28.63
C LYS A 74 -5.45 18.06 27.48
N GLU A 75 -6.33 18.83 26.86
CA GLU A 75 -7.15 18.39 25.74
C GLU A 75 -6.33 18.24 24.44
N MET A 76 -6.62 17.18 23.67
CA MET A 76 -6.18 17.04 22.29
C MET A 76 -7.40 17.00 21.37
N ASN A 77 -7.38 17.82 20.33
CA ASN A 77 -8.45 17.92 19.35
C ASN A 77 -8.01 17.32 18.02
N PHE A 78 -8.61 16.18 17.65
CA PHE A 78 -8.41 15.55 16.34
C PHE A 78 -9.72 15.53 15.56
N LYS A 79 -9.70 16.12 14.37
CA LYS A 79 -10.81 16.07 13.42
C LYS A 79 -10.31 15.38 12.16
N TYR A 80 -11.08 14.44 11.62
CA TYR A 80 -10.73 13.70 10.42
C TYR A 80 -11.98 13.11 9.75
N THR A 81 -11.82 12.59 8.53
CA THR A 81 -12.78 11.68 7.90
C THR A 81 -12.11 10.34 7.64
N ILE A 82 -12.89 9.26 7.73
CA ILE A 82 -12.50 7.94 7.21
C ILE A 82 -13.33 7.65 5.97
N THR A 83 -12.68 7.42 4.84
CA THR A 83 -13.31 7.01 3.59
C THR A 83 -13.11 5.51 3.43
N PHE A 84 -14.20 4.75 3.55
CA PHE A 84 -14.25 3.34 3.14
C PHE A 84 -14.62 3.27 1.66
N SER A 85 -13.77 2.67 0.83
CA SER A 85 -13.93 2.67 -0.63
C SER A 85 -13.45 1.36 -1.26
N ARG A 86 -13.97 1.10 -2.47
CA ARG A 86 -13.44 0.07 -3.39
C ARG A 86 -12.87 0.66 -4.68
N ASP A 87 -12.83 1.99 -4.75
CA ASP A 87 -12.28 2.75 -5.87
C ASP A 87 -10.91 3.29 -5.47
N GLU A 88 -9.89 2.42 -5.43
CA GLU A 88 -8.54 2.83 -4.99
C GLU A 88 -7.91 3.89 -5.89
N ASP A 89 -8.28 3.94 -7.18
CA ASP A 89 -7.81 4.95 -8.13
C ASP A 89 -8.23 6.37 -7.73
N LYS A 90 -9.40 6.53 -7.09
CA LYS A 90 -9.89 7.81 -6.55
C LYS A 90 -9.22 8.22 -5.24
N LEU A 91 -8.49 7.31 -4.59
CA LEU A 91 -7.71 7.58 -3.38
C LEU A 91 -6.27 8.03 -3.69
N HIS A 92 -5.87 8.03 -4.97
CA HIS A 92 -4.59 8.55 -5.44
C HIS A 92 -4.79 9.85 -6.21
N ALA A 93 -3.77 10.71 -6.18
CA ALA A 93 -3.73 11.87 -7.06
C ALA A 93 -3.67 11.39 -8.53
N PRO A 94 -4.46 11.97 -9.45
CA PRO A 94 -4.58 11.47 -10.83
C PRO A 94 -3.29 11.59 -11.64
N ASP A 95 -2.44 12.56 -11.28
CA ASP A 95 -1.14 12.86 -11.87
C ASP A 95 0.00 12.02 -11.27
N ASN A 96 -0.29 11.14 -10.31
CA ASN A 96 0.70 10.27 -9.66
C ASN A 96 0.42 8.78 -9.97
N ALA A 97 1.45 8.07 -10.42
CA ALA A 97 1.37 6.63 -10.60
C ALA A 97 1.54 5.91 -9.25
N TYR A 98 0.75 4.88 -9.01
CA TYR A 98 0.83 4.04 -7.82
C TYR A 98 1.13 2.58 -8.19
N VAL A 99 1.69 1.85 -7.23
CA VAL A 99 1.95 0.41 -7.37
C VAL A 99 0.64 -0.36 -7.37
N MET A 100 0.36 -1.10 -8.45
CA MET A 100 -0.77 -2.02 -8.54
C MET A 100 -0.47 -3.35 -7.86
N GLN A 101 0.77 -3.84 -7.99
CA GLN A 101 1.21 -5.09 -7.37
C GLN A 101 2.74 -5.15 -7.24
N THR A 102 3.18 -5.91 -6.25
CA THR A 102 4.59 -6.29 -6.05
C THR A 102 4.67 -7.80 -6.03
N ARG A 103 5.50 -8.39 -6.90
CA ARG A 103 5.77 -9.83 -6.94
C ARG A 103 7.23 -10.09 -6.59
N ARG A 104 7.48 -11.06 -5.71
CA ARG A 104 8.82 -11.53 -5.36
C ARG A 104 9.21 -12.71 -6.24
N SER A 105 10.44 -12.73 -6.72
CA SER A 105 11.06 -13.84 -7.48
C SER A 105 12.47 -14.13 -6.94
N THR A 106 13.02 -15.29 -7.32
CA THR A 106 14.48 -15.49 -7.26
C THR A 106 15.17 -14.55 -8.26
N GLY A 107 16.44 -14.19 -8.04
CA GLY A 107 17.08 -13.05 -8.71
C GLY A 107 17.37 -13.16 -10.22
N ASP A 108 17.03 -14.28 -10.89
CA ASP A 108 16.94 -14.30 -12.36
C ASP A 108 15.47 -14.43 -12.77
N VAL A 109 14.95 -13.35 -13.32
CA VAL A 109 13.55 -13.25 -13.77
C VAL A 109 13.37 -13.82 -15.18
N LYS A 110 14.46 -14.20 -15.87
CA LYS A 110 14.44 -14.69 -17.27
C LYS A 110 14.33 -16.20 -17.42
N GLN A 111 14.59 -16.97 -16.37
CA GLN A 111 14.54 -18.44 -16.43
C GLN A 111 13.77 -19.05 -15.26
N SER A 112 12.65 -19.69 -15.58
CA SER A 112 11.91 -20.57 -14.67
C SER A 112 12.59 -21.95 -14.60
N ASN A 113 13.86 -22.01 -14.20
CA ASN A 113 14.53 -23.29 -14.00
C ASN A 113 14.21 -23.83 -12.60
N LEU A 114 13.41 -24.89 -12.53
CA LEU A 114 12.99 -25.54 -11.27
C LEU A 114 14.16 -26.17 -10.48
N ILE A 115 15.33 -26.35 -11.09
CA ILE A 115 16.52 -27.00 -10.50
C ILE A 115 17.60 -25.97 -10.12
N ARG A 116 17.32 -24.66 -10.22
CA ARG A 116 18.32 -23.64 -9.89
C ARG A 116 18.61 -23.61 -8.38
N GLN A 117 19.89 -23.72 -8.04
CA GLN A 117 20.36 -23.51 -6.67
C GLN A 117 20.20 -22.04 -6.28
N PRO A 118 19.70 -21.72 -5.07
CA PRO A 118 19.65 -20.35 -4.59
C PRO A 118 21.04 -19.71 -4.61
N ASP A 119 21.18 -18.58 -5.28
CA ASP A 119 22.44 -17.81 -5.35
C ASP A 119 22.47 -16.65 -4.35
N GLY A 120 21.53 -16.63 -3.42
CA GLY A 120 21.36 -15.59 -2.40
C GLY A 120 20.66 -14.32 -2.91
N THR A 121 20.36 -14.21 -4.20
CA THR A 121 19.72 -13.01 -4.77
C THR A 121 18.19 -13.11 -4.81
N ILE A 122 17.51 -11.98 -4.65
CA ILE A 122 16.06 -11.85 -4.79
C ILE A 122 15.72 -10.76 -5.80
N ALA A 123 14.62 -10.92 -6.51
CA ALA A 123 14.08 -9.90 -7.42
C ALA A 123 12.68 -9.48 -6.99
N PHE A 124 12.37 -8.21 -7.22
CA PHE A 124 11.01 -7.67 -7.13
C PHE A 124 10.56 -7.17 -8.48
N ILE A 125 9.39 -7.62 -8.92
CA ILE A 125 8.67 -7.05 -10.07
C ILE A 125 7.58 -6.13 -9.50
N VAL A 126 7.72 -4.83 -9.76
CA VAL A 126 6.80 -3.79 -9.27
C VAL A 126 6.07 -3.18 -10.45
N ASP A 127 4.76 -3.39 -10.53
CA ASP A 127 3.94 -2.85 -11.62
C ASP A 127 3.27 -1.54 -11.19
N PHE A 128 3.48 -0.48 -11.95
CA PHE A 128 2.88 0.83 -11.73
C PHE A 128 1.69 1.07 -12.67
N THR A 129 0.72 1.83 -12.20
CA THR A 129 -0.42 2.33 -12.98
C THR A 129 -0.86 3.68 -12.43
N GLY A 130 -1.60 4.45 -13.21
CA GLY A 130 -2.17 5.73 -12.79
C GLY A 130 -3.04 6.31 -13.89
N ALA A 131 -3.90 7.28 -13.57
CA ALA A 131 -4.80 7.87 -14.56
C ALA A 131 -4.01 8.54 -15.70
N ASP A 132 -3.01 9.36 -15.36
CA ASP A 132 -2.17 10.02 -16.37
C ASP A 132 -1.10 9.11 -16.96
N MET A 133 -0.57 8.16 -16.18
CA MET A 133 0.41 7.18 -16.67
C MET A 133 -0.14 6.35 -17.84
N LYS A 134 -1.44 6.01 -17.82
CA LYS A 134 -2.10 5.27 -18.90
C LYS A 134 -2.10 6.02 -20.24
N LYS A 135 -2.02 7.35 -20.21
CA LYS A 135 -2.04 8.23 -21.39
C LYS A 135 -0.66 8.43 -22.02
N LEU A 136 0.42 8.11 -21.30
CA LEU A 136 1.78 8.26 -21.80
C LEU A 136 2.04 7.35 -23.02
N PRO A 137 2.94 7.70 -23.95
CA PRO A 137 3.41 6.81 -25.01
C PRO A 137 4.08 5.52 -24.50
N ALA A 138 4.12 4.46 -25.32
CA ALA A 138 4.64 3.14 -24.90
C ALA A 138 6.17 3.11 -24.70
N ASP A 139 6.84 4.01 -25.41
CA ASP A 139 8.27 4.25 -25.40
C ASP A 139 8.72 5.22 -24.31
N THR A 140 7.79 5.79 -23.52
CA THR A 140 8.13 6.64 -22.37
C THR A 140 9.00 5.86 -21.37
N PRO A 141 10.21 6.34 -21.04
CA PRO A 141 11.05 5.73 -20.00
C PRO A 141 10.28 5.58 -18.68
N GLY A 142 10.30 4.38 -18.09
CA GLY A 142 9.57 4.09 -16.84
C GLY A 142 8.14 3.55 -17.02
N ARG A 143 7.60 3.44 -18.25
CA ARG A 143 6.29 2.79 -18.50
C ARG A 143 6.37 1.27 -18.58
N ARG A 144 7.56 0.70 -18.81
CA ARG A 144 7.77 -0.76 -18.81
C ARG A 144 8.01 -1.26 -17.38
N PRO A 145 7.61 -2.50 -17.04
CA PRO A 145 7.97 -3.10 -15.76
C PRO A 145 9.49 -3.01 -15.55
N GLY A 146 9.92 -2.31 -14.50
CA GLY A 146 11.32 -2.16 -14.16
C GLY A 146 11.77 -3.33 -13.28
N GLU A 147 12.88 -3.97 -13.64
CA GLU A 147 13.60 -4.90 -12.74
C GLU A 147 14.38 -4.06 -11.72
N TYR A 148 14.00 -4.14 -10.44
CA TYR A 148 14.84 -3.62 -9.35
C TYR A 148 15.60 -4.81 -8.73
N ARG A 149 16.92 -4.85 -8.95
CA ARG A 149 17.83 -5.81 -8.31
C ARG A 149 18.38 -5.20 -7.02
N ARG A 150 18.39 -5.96 -5.93
CA ARG A 150 19.22 -5.70 -4.75
C ARG A 150 20.22 -6.83 -4.60
#